data_AF-A0A0F9ECL5-F1
#
_entry.id   AF-A0A0F9ECL5-F1
#
_cell.length_a   1.000
_cell.length_b   1.000
_cell.length_c   1.000
_cell.angle_alpha   90.00
_cell.angle_beta   90.00
_cell.angle_gamma   90.00
#
_symmetry.space_group_name_H-M   'P 1'
#
loop_
_entity.id
_entity.type
_entity.pdbx_description
1 polymer ?
#
loop_
_entity_poly.entity_id
_entity_poly.type
_entity_poly.pdbx_seq_one_letter_code
_entity_poly.pdbx_strand_id
1 'polypeptide(L)'
;MAYRATRKEREEFVALIMQHVDSPEGWDAKFSLAQRLMRYGATYASIQERACNGHQDYQGYWDEAAAKRDDLKEERLEARITKLCKEFDCVPVFQGDPRGATIKIMVPDGFTNDWGHVGICVPGS
;
A
#
# COMPACT_ATOMS: atom_id res chain seq x y z
N MET A 1 8.51 -16.93 -1.85
CA MET A 1 9.51 -15.97 -1.34
C MET A 1 8.81 -14.62 -1.45
N ALA A 2 8.39 -14.03 -0.32
CA ALA A 2 7.70 -12.75 -0.34
C ALA A 2 8.63 -11.71 -1.01
N TYR A 3 8.14 -11.04 -2.04
CA TYR A 3 8.85 -9.93 -2.65
C TYR A 3 9.17 -8.92 -1.55
N ARG A 4 10.42 -8.41 -1.54
CA ARG A 4 10.87 -7.37 -0.63
C ARG A 4 11.29 -6.14 -1.39
N ALA A 5 10.56 -5.03 -1.24
CA ALA A 5 10.86 -3.77 -1.91
C ALA A 5 12.31 -3.34 -1.64
N THR A 6 13.07 -3.14 -2.73
CA THR A 6 14.50 -2.82 -2.64
C THR A 6 14.71 -1.40 -2.10
N ARG A 7 15.93 -1.09 -1.66
CA ARG A 7 16.27 0.28 -1.22
C ARG A 7 15.99 1.30 -2.34
N LYS A 8 16.34 0.94 -3.57
CA LYS A 8 16.14 1.79 -4.76
C LYS A 8 14.66 2.08 -4.99
N GLU A 9 13.80 1.06 -5.00
CA GLU A 9 12.35 1.25 -5.18
C GLU A 9 11.71 2.14 -4.10
N ARG A 10 12.19 2.04 -2.86
CA ARG A 10 11.73 2.90 -1.76
C ARG A 10 12.14 4.35 -1.97
N GLU A 11 13.40 4.58 -2.38
CA GLU A 11 13.91 5.91 -2.68
C GLU A 11 13.19 6.52 -3.90
N GLU A 12 12.93 5.74 -4.94
CA GLU A 12 12.15 6.14 -6.11
C GLU A 12 10.71 6.48 -5.74
N PHE A 13 10.04 5.66 -4.93
CA PHE A 13 8.69 5.95 -4.47
C PHE A 13 8.61 7.26 -3.68
N VAL A 14 9.58 7.50 -2.78
CA VAL A 14 9.66 8.77 -2.06
C VAL A 14 9.82 9.92 -3.05
N ALA A 15 10.77 9.82 -4.00
CA ALA A 15 10.99 10.87 -5.00
C ALA A 15 9.72 11.19 -5.81
N LEU A 16 8.96 10.17 -6.22
CA LEU A 16 7.70 10.34 -6.93
C LEU A 16 6.65 11.06 -6.06
N ILE A 17 6.48 10.67 -4.80
CA ILE A 17 5.57 11.38 -3.89
C ILE A 17 6.00 12.83 -3.70
N MET A 18 7.30 13.10 -3.53
CA MET A 18 7.81 14.46 -3.38
C MET A 18 7.53 15.34 -4.60
N GLN A 19 7.56 14.75 -5.80
CA GLN A 19 7.38 15.44 -7.07
C GLN A 19 5.90 15.68 -7.42
N HIS A 20 5.03 14.70 -7.16
CA HIS A 20 3.67 14.66 -7.72
C HIS A 20 2.56 14.95 -6.71
N VAL A 21 2.84 14.84 -5.41
CA VAL A 21 1.88 15.20 -4.37
C VAL A 21 2.12 16.64 -3.96
N ASP A 22 1.09 17.47 -3.96
CA ASP A 22 1.16 18.80 -3.37
C ASP A 22 0.79 18.81 -1.89
N SER A 23 1.42 19.70 -1.13
CA SER A 23 1.15 19.84 0.29
C SER A 23 1.44 21.26 0.76
N PRO A 24 0.49 21.93 1.45
CA PRO A 24 0.73 23.25 2.04
C PRO A 24 1.71 23.19 3.22
N GLU A 25 1.90 22.01 3.83
CA GLU A 25 2.80 21.78 4.96
C GLU A 25 4.26 21.53 4.53
N GLY A 26 4.52 21.45 3.22
CA GLY A 26 5.86 21.37 2.67
C GLY A 26 6.49 19.97 2.67
N TRP A 27 7.82 19.93 2.71
CA TRP A 27 8.63 18.73 2.45
C TRP A 27 8.41 17.62 3.49
N ASP A 28 8.40 17.97 4.78
CA ASP A 28 8.30 16.99 5.88
C ASP A 28 6.99 16.20 5.84
N ALA A 29 5.88 16.86 5.50
CA ALA A 29 4.57 16.24 5.40
C ALA A 29 4.52 15.21 4.24
N LYS A 30 5.04 15.57 3.07
CA LYS A 30 5.14 14.67 1.91
C LYS A 30 6.05 13.47 2.20
N PHE A 31 7.17 13.70 2.87
CA PHE A 31 8.08 12.61 3.26
C PHE A 31 7.44 11.66 4.28
N SER A 32 6.75 12.21 5.28
CA SER A 32 5.99 11.45 6.27
C SER A 32 4.87 10.63 5.62
N LEU A 33 4.14 11.21 4.67
CA LEU A 33 3.15 10.52 3.84
C LEU A 33 3.78 9.30 3.15
N ALA A 34 4.88 9.49 2.41
CA ALA A 34 5.55 8.41 1.69
C ALA A 34 5.99 7.27 2.63
N GLN A 35 6.58 7.61 3.79
CA GLN A 35 6.99 6.62 4.78
C GLN A 35 5.82 5.82 5.37
N ARG A 36 4.72 6.50 5.67
CA ARG A 36 3.50 5.86 6.21
C ARG A 36 2.86 4.96 5.16
N LEU A 37 2.77 5.41 3.91
CA LEU A 37 2.27 4.62 2.79
C LEU A 37 3.09 3.36 2.58
N MET A 38 4.42 3.42 2.57
CA MET A 38 5.26 2.22 2.45
C MET A 38 5.04 1.24 3.62
N ARG A 39 4.85 1.75 4.85
CA ARG A 39 4.59 0.90 6.02
C ARG A 39 3.24 0.19 5.92
N TYR A 40 2.21 0.91 5.49
CA TYR A 40 0.88 0.34 5.29
C TYR A 40 0.86 -0.60 4.07
N GLY A 41 1.55 -0.23 2.99
CA GLY A 41 1.80 -1.02 1.78
C GLY A 41 2.34 -2.40 2.09
N ALA A 42 3.44 -2.47 2.84
CA ALA A 42 4.03 -3.73 3.27
C ALA A 42 3.05 -4.59 4.09
N THR A 43 2.30 -3.97 4.99
CA THR A 43 1.34 -4.70 5.84
C THR A 43 0.17 -5.24 5.02
N TYR A 44 -0.36 -4.45 4.10
CA TYR A 44 -1.48 -4.80 3.23
C TYR A 44 -1.06 -5.91 2.25
N ALA A 45 0.12 -5.79 1.63
CA ALA A 45 0.69 -6.84 0.78
C ALA A 45 0.79 -8.19 1.51
N SER A 46 1.25 -8.20 2.76
CA SER A 46 1.30 -9.43 3.57
C SER A 46 -0.09 -10.01 3.90
N ILE A 47 -1.13 -9.17 4.00
CA ILE A 47 -2.51 -9.66 4.17
C ILE A 47 -2.98 -10.35 2.89
N GLN A 48 -2.81 -9.69 1.73
CA GLN A 48 -3.21 -10.24 0.43
C GLN A 48 -2.45 -11.54 0.08
N GLU A 49 -1.17 -11.64 0.47
CA GLU A 49 -0.41 -12.89 0.31
C GLU A 49 -0.99 -14.02 1.16
N ARG A 50 -1.38 -13.76 2.42
CA ARG A 50 -2.02 -14.76 3.28
C ARG A 50 -3.40 -15.16 2.75
N ALA A 51 -4.19 -14.20 2.27
CA ALA A 51 -5.48 -14.47 1.64
C ALA A 51 -5.32 -15.38 0.40
N CYS A 52 -4.30 -15.13 -0.43
CA CYS A 52 -4.02 -15.95 -1.61
C CYS A 52 -3.47 -17.35 -1.28
N ASN A 53 -2.65 -17.49 -0.25
CA ASN A 53 -2.07 -18.78 0.14
C ASN A 53 -3.04 -19.64 0.96
N GLY A 54 -4.14 -19.05 1.46
CA GLY A 54 -5.08 -19.68 2.38
C GLY A 54 -4.64 -19.54 3.84
N HIS A 55 -5.54 -19.09 4.69
CA HIS A 55 -5.31 -19.02 6.14
C HIS A 55 -5.34 -20.44 6.71
N GLN A 56 -4.18 -21.09 6.75
CA GLN A 56 -4.04 -22.45 7.29
C GLN A 56 -3.33 -22.42 8.65
N ASP A 57 -3.76 -23.31 9.55
CA ASP A 57 -3.08 -23.59 10.81
C ASP A 57 -1.84 -24.50 10.61
N TYR A 58 -1.15 -24.86 11.69
CA TYR A 58 0.04 -25.73 11.63
C TYR A 58 -0.27 -27.15 11.11
N GLN A 59 -1.53 -27.57 11.15
CA GLN A 59 -1.99 -28.87 10.67
C GLN A 59 -2.54 -28.80 9.23
N GLY A 60 -2.57 -27.61 8.62
CA GLY A 60 -3.06 -27.37 7.27
C GLY A 60 -4.57 -27.14 7.18
N TYR A 61 -5.28 -27.06 8.32
CA TYR A 61 -6.71 -26.76 8.35
C TYR A 61 -6.97 -25.26 8.25
N TRP A 62 -8.15 -24.90 7.74
CA TRP A 62 -8.56 -23.51 7.67
C TRP A 62 -8.65 -22.86 9.06
N ASP A 63 -7.88 -21.79 9.27
CA ASP A 63 -7.89 -20.97 10.47
C ASP A 63 -8.81 -19.75 10.26
N GLU A 64 -10.08 -19.92 10.61
CA GLU A 64 -11.09 -18.86 10.54
C GLU A 64 -10.74 -17.65 11.43
N ALA A 65 -10.05 -17.87 12.55
CA ALA A 65 -9.65 -16.79 13.45
C ALA A 65 -8.48 -15.98 12.87
N ALA A 66 -7.56 -16.60 12.13
CA ALA A 66 -6.55 -15.89 11.36
C ALA A 66 -7.17 -15.07 10.22
N ALA A 67 -8.07 -15.65 9.44
CA ALA A 67 -8.77 -14.96 8.35
C ALA A 67 -9.50 -13.71 8.88
N LYS A 68 -10.34 -13.88 9.92
CA LYS A 68 -11.09 -12.77 10.53
C LYS A 68 -10.20 -11.67 11.12
N ARG A 69 -9.03 -12.02 11.67
CA ARG A 69 -8.07 -11.03 12.17
C ARG A 69 -7.48 -10.20 11.03
N ASP A 70 -7.23 -10.82 9.88
CA ASP A 70 -6.72 -10.13 8.70
C ASP A 70 -7.80 -9.26 8.07
N ASP A 71 -9.05 -9.71 7.95
CA ASP A 71 -10.18 -8.89 7.46
C ASP A 71 -10.33 -7.60 8.28
N LEU A 72 -10.35 -7.72 9.61
CA LEU A 72 -10.45 -6.56 10.51
C LEU A 72 -9.24 -5.63 10.41
N LYS A 73 -8.07 -6.18 10.07
CA LYS A 73 -6.84 -5.41 9.93
C LYS A 73 -6.79 -4.70 8.59
N GLU A 74 -7.28 -5.35 7.54
CA GLU A 74 -7.46 -4.80 6.19
C GLU A 74 -8.37 -3.58 6.23
N GLU A 75 -9.59 -3.73 6.77
CA GLU A 75 -10.56 -2.62 6.91
C GLU A 75 -9.95 -1.41 7.65
N ARG A 76 -9.23 -1.66 8.76
CA ARG A 76 -8.54 -0.61 9.52
C ARG A 76 -7.42 0.06 8.72
N LEU A 77 -6.70 -0.70 7.90
CA LEU A 77 -5.63 -0.17 7.06
C LEU A 77 -6.20 0.67 5.93
N GLU A 78 -7.24 0.19 5.24
CA GLU A 78 -7.91 0.93 4.17
C GLU A 78 -8.45 2.26 4.67
N ALA A 79 -9.11 2.27 5.84
CA ALA A 79 -9.60 3.50 6.45
C ALA A 79 -8.46 4.48 6.79
N ARG A 80 -7.33 3.98 7.29
CA ARG A 80 -6.14 4.81 7.62
C ARG A 80 -5.47 5.37 6.38
N ILE A 81 -5.32 4.55 5.34
CA ILE A 81 -4.72 4.96 4.06
C ILE A 81 -5.64 5.99 3.40
N THR A 82 -6.95 5.73 3.34
CA THR A 82 -7.94 6.66 2.77
C THR A 82 -7.93 8.00 3.48
N LYS A 83 -7.92 8.00 4.82
CA LYS A 83 -7.80 9.24 5.59
C LYS A 83 -6.50 9.98 5.28
N LEU A 84 -5.38 9.27 5.25
CA LEU A 84 -4.07 9.84 4.99
C LEU A 84 -3.97 10.43 3.58
N CYS A 85 -4.46 9.74 2.55
CA CYS A 85 -4.45 10.23 1.17
C CYS A 85 -5.34 11.46 0.99
N LYS A 86 -6.48 11.51 1.69
CA LYS A 86 -7.39 12.66 1.66
C LYS A 86 -6.76 13.96 2.17
N GLU A 87 -5.80 13.89 3.10
CA GLU A 87 -5.07 15.05 3.60
C GLU A 87 -4.19 15.72 2.51
N PHE A 88 -3.92 15.01 1.41
CA PHE A 88 -3.05 15.44 0.31
C PHE A 88 -3.74 15.37 -1.06
N ASP A 89 -5.08 15.40 -1.10
CA ASP A 89 -5.90 15.30 -2.31
C ASP A 89 -5.58 14.07 -3.19
N CYS A 90 -5.04 13.02 -2.58
CA CYS A 90 -4.75 11.76 -3.24
C CYS A 90 -5.91 10.77 -3.02
N VAL A 91 -6.06 9.81 -3.93
CA VAL A 91 -7.05 8.73 -3.81
C VAL A 91 -6.35 7.37 -3.85
N PRO A 92 -6.48 6.53 -2.81
CA PRO A 92 -5.92 5.20 -2.83
C PRO A 92 -6.79 4.25 -3.65
N VAL A 93 -6.13 3.34 -4.36
CA VAL A 93 -6.74 2.22 -5.08
C VAL A 93 -6.17 0.94 -4.52
N PHE A 94 -7.05 0.10 -3.97
CA PHE A 94 -6.71 -1.18 -3.38
C PHE A 94 -6.84 -2.30 -4.41
N GLN A 95 -5.87 -3.22 -4.44
CA GLN A 95 -5.82 -4.37 -5.34
C GLN A 95 -5.52 -5.64 -4.54
N GLY A 96 -6.24 -6.73 -4.87
CA GLY A 96 -6.10 -8.01 -4.19
C GLY A 96 -5.03 -8.95 -4.74
N ASP A 97 -4.30 -8.57 -5.79
CA ASP A 97 -3.23 -9.43 -6.33
C ASP A 97 -1.88 -9.13 -5.63
N PRO A 98 -1.38 -10.04 -4.77
CA PRO A 98 -0.13 -9.84 -4.03
C PRO A 98 1.14 -9.94 -4.90
N ARG A 99 1.02 -10.36 -6.17
CA ARG A 99 2.18 -10.45 -7.10
C ARG A 99 2.53 -9.10 -7.72
N GLY A 100 1.59 -8.16 -7.68
CA GLY A 100 1.73 -6.80 -8.16
C GLY A 100 1.71 -5.76 -7.04
N ALA A 101 1.40 -4.52 -7.40
CA ALA A 101 1.18 -3.45 -6.43
C ALA A 101 -0.23 -3.56 -5.82
N THR A 102 -0.30 -3.98 -4.56
CA THR A 102 -1.57 -4.14 -3.83
C THR A 102 -2.21 -2.80 -3.47
N ILE A 103 -1.43 -1.71 -3.44
CA ILE A 103 -1.94 -0.35 -3.25
C ILE A 103 -1.32 0.54 -4.33
N LYS A 104 -2.16 1.38 -4.93
CA LYS A 104 -1.76 2.45 -5.84
C LYS A 104 -2.34 3.77 -5.37
N ILE A 105 -1.64 4.86 -5.63
CA ILE A 105 -2.07 6.21 -5.25
C ILE A 105 -2.33 7.02 -6.51
N MET A 106 -3.57 7.46 -6.70
CA MET A 106 -3.91 8.48 -7.68
C MET A 106 -3.51 9.83 -7.11
N VAL A 107 -2.62 10.52 -7.80
CA VAL A 107 -2.12 11.84 -7.44
C VAL A 107 -2.84 12.93 -8.24
N PRO A 108 -2.94 14.17 -7.73
CA PRO A 108 -3.76 15.22 -8.35
C PRO A 108 -3.38 15.58 -9.78
N ASP A 109 -2.10 15.47 -10.13
CA ASP A 109 -1.60 15.75 -11.48
C ASP A 109 -1.81 14.60 -12.48
N GLY A 110 -2.38 13.49 -12.01
CA GLY A 110 -2.69 12.31 -12.82
C GLY A 110 -1.47 11.46 -13.19
N PHE A 111 -0.30 11.68 -12.56
CA PHE A 111 0.87 10.86 -12.85
C PHE A 111 0.68 9.39 -12.45
N THR A 112 1.20 8.49 -13.28
CA THR A 112 1.11 7.03 -13.09
C THR A 112 2.45 6.36 -13.40
N ASN A 113 2.86 5.37 -12.61
CA ASN A 113 4.05 4.56 -12.89
C ASN A 113 3.71 3.08 -13.15
N ASP A 114 2.44 2.78 -13.41
CA ASP A 114 1.94 1.44 -13.65
C ASP A 114 1.43 1.26 -15.09
N TRP A 115 1.41 0.01 -15.54
CA TRP A 115 0.97 -0.36 -16.90
C TRP A 115 -0.52 -0.11 -17.13
N GLY A 116 -1.31 -0.04 -16.06
CA GLY A 116 -2.74 0.20 -16.12
C GLY A 116 -3.12 1.69 -16.12
N HIS A 117 -2.14 2.60 -16.03
CA HIS A 117 -2.36 4.04 -15.88
C HIS A 117 -3.36 4.37 -14.76
N VAL A 118 -3.22 3.67 -13.64
CA VAL A 118 -4.05 3.86 -12.46
C VAL A 118 -3.41 4.84 -11.49
N GLY A 119 -2.10 4.76 -11.24
CA GLY A 119 -1.47 5.63 -10.26
C GLY A 119 -0.04 5.22 -9.91
N ILE A 120 0.48 5.80 -8.84
CA ILE A 120 1.80 5.46 -8.31
C ILE A 120 1.69 4.19 -7.47
N CYS A 121 2.38 3.13 -7.90
CA CYS A 121 2.51 1.88 -7.15
C CYS A 121 3.19 2.14 -5.81
N VAL A 122 2.53 1.75 -4.71
CA VAL A 122 3.15 1.76 -3.38
C VAL A 122 3.97 0.47 -3.25
N PRO A 123 5.27 0.57 -2.93
CA PRO A 123 6.09 -0.61 -2.69
C PRO A 123 5.49 -1.47 -1.57
N GLY A 124 5.32 -2.76 -1.87
CA GLY A 124 4.82 -3.77 -0.94
C GLY A 124 5.87 -4.20 0.09
N SER A 125 5.70 -5.43 0.61
CA SER A 125 6.70 -6.04 1.50
C SER A 125 8.05 -6.05 0.82
#